data_AF-A0A563AEH0-F1
#
_entry.id   AF-A0A563AEH0-F1
#
_cell.length_a   1.000
_cell.length_b   1.000
_cell.length_c   1.000
_cell.angle_alpha   90.00
_cell.angle_beta   90.00
_cell.angle_gamma   90.00
#
_symmetry.space_group_name_H-M   'P 1'
#
loop_
_entity.id
_entity.type
_entity.pdbx_description
1 polymer ?
#
loop_
_entity_poly.entity_id
_entity_poly.type
_entity_poly.pdbx_seq_one_letter_code
_entity_poly.pdbx_strand_id
1 'polypeptide(L)'
;MIWQTIVLAARKIDANSILYFPTKTDNDALPGIIRLAYFWATVIAVIVLVIAGFIYATSQGDPSKVAQAKNAMLYTVVGLVVVYMSAAIIMFVNGAFF
;
A
#
# COMPACT_ATOMS: atom_id res chain seq x y z
N MET A 1 -37.35 -26.74 26.36
CA MET A 1 -36.29 -27.11 25.40
C MET A 1 -36.20 -26.17 24.18
N ILE A 2 -37.28 -25.49 23.78
CA ILE A 2 -37.26 -24.49 22.68
C ILE A 2 -36.51 -23.20 23.06
N TRP A 3 -36.60 -22.77 24.32
CA TRP A 3 -35.88 -21.57 24.79
C TRP A 3 -34.35 -21.71 24.69
N GLN A 4 -33.83 -22.92 24.92
CA GLN A 4 -32.40 -23.19 24.82
C GLN A 4 -31.91 -23.18 23.37
N THR A 5 -32.69 -23.65 22.41
CA THR A 5 -32.29 -23.63 20.99
C THR A 5 -32.28 -22.22 20.41
N ILE A 6 -33.21 -21.35 20.83
CA ILE A 6 -33.22 -19.93 20.41
C ILE A 6 -32.01 -19.18 20.99
N VAL A 7 -31.70 -19.38 22.27
CA VAL A 7 -30.52 -18.75 22.92
C VAL A 7 -29.21 -19.26 22.32
N LEU A 8 -29.12 -20.54 21.96
CA LEU A 8 -27.95 -21.11 21.28
C LEU A 8 -27.82 -20.63 19.83
N ALA A 9 -28.92 -20.42 19.12
CA ALA A 9 -28.92 -19.86 17.76
C ALA A 9 -28.47 -18.38 17.76
N ALA A 10 -28.94 -17.59 18.72
CA ALA A 10 -28.50 -16.21 18.90
C ALA A 10 -26.99 -16.11 19.22
N ARG A 11 -26.43 -17.09 19.96
CA ARG A 11 -24.99 -17.15 20.29
C ARG A 11 -24.08 -17.46 19.09
N LYS A 12 -24.63 -18.00 17.98
CA LYS A 12 -23.88 -18.32 16.75
C LYS A 12 -23.86 -17.17 15.73
N ILE A 13 -24.57 -16.08 15.99
CA ILE A 13 -24.52 -14.87 15.16
C ILE A 13 -23.36 -14.03 15.69
N ASP A 14 -22.15 -14.39 15.26
CA ASP A 14 -20.95 -13.60 15.50
C ASP A 14 -21.01 -12.36 14.60
N ALA A 15 -20.71 -11.17 15.12
CA ALA A 15 -20.64 -9.94 14.31
C ALA A 15 -19.67 -10.08 13.11
N ASN A 16 -18.74 -11.03 13.16
CA ASN A 16 -17.84 -11.35 12.07
C ASN A 16 -18.49 -12.11 10.90
N SER A 17 -19.66 -12.74 11.07
CA SER A 17 -20.33 -13.49 9.99
C SER A 17 -21.15 -12.62 9.03
N ILE A 18 -21.29 -11.32 9.33
CA ILE A 18 -22.01 -10.34 8.50
C ILE A 18 -21.07 -9.41 7.72
N LEU A 19 -19.79 -9.77 7.53
CA LEU A 19 -18.78 -8.90 6.92
C LEU A 19 -18.76 -7.48 7.55
N TYR A 20 -19.10 -7.39 8.85
CA TYR A 20 -18.95 -6.15 9.58
C TYR A 20 -17.46 -5.98 9.87
N PHE A 21 -16.81 -5.16 9.05
CA PHE A 21 -15.48 -4.65 9.31
C PHE A 21 -15.65 -3.38 10.16
N PRO A 22 -15.55 -3.45 11.51
CA PRO A 22 -15.49 -2.25 12.32
C PRO A 22 -14.28 -1.43 11.85
N THR A 23 -14.55 -0.36 11.11
CA THR A 23 -13.52 0.55 10.54
C THR A 23 -13.42 1.83 11.35
N LYS A 24 -13.81 1.79 12.62
CA LYS A 24 -13.66 2.91 13.55
C LYS A 24 -13.33 2.38 14.94
N THR A 25 -12.09 1.95 15.11
CA THR A 25 -11.36 2.24 16.35
C THR A 25 -10.83 3.67 16.17
N ASP A 26 -11.03 4.56 17.14
CA ASP A 26 -10.58 5.97 17.06
C ASP A 26 -9.04 6.12 16.89
N ASN A 27 -8.31 5.01 16.92
CA ASN A 27 -6.88 4.86 16.73
C ASN A 27 -6.49 4.46 15.28
N ASP A 28 -7.48 4.22 14.40
CA ASP A 28 -7.28 3.65 13.05
C ASP A 28 -6.85 4.67 11.99
N ALA A 29 -6.78 5.95 12.34
CA ALA A 29 -6.40 7.02 11.40
C ALA A 29 -4.99 6.80 10.82
N LEU A 30 -4.03 6.38 11.66
CA LEU A 30 -2.66 6.09 11.25
C LEU A 30 -2.57 4.90 10.27
N PRO A 31 -3.03 3.69 10.62
CA PRO A 31 -2.97 2.55 9.69
C PRO A 31 -3.81 2.81 8.42
N GLY A 32 -4.90 3.57 8.51
CA GLY A 32 -5.70 3.99 7.35
C GLY A 32 -4.92 4.88 6.37
N ILE A 33 -4.26 5.93 6.87
CA ILE A 33 -3.51 6.88 6.03
C ILE A 33 -2.29 6.22 5.37
N ILE A 34 -1.66 5.31 6.10
CA ILE A 34 -0.49 4.56 5.62
C ILE A 34 -0.88 3.60 4.49
N ARG A 35 -1.99 2.87 4.64
CA ARG A 35 -2.53 2.02 3.57
C ARG A 35 -2.88 2.82 2.31
N LEU A 36 -3.50 3.99 2.50
CA LEU A 36 -3.82 4.89 1.40
C LEU A 36 -2.54 5.41 0.70
N ALA A 37 -1.52 5.77 1.48
CA ALA A 37 -0.23 6.21 0.94
C ALA A 37 0.47 5.11 0.12
N TYR A 38 0.52 3.87 0.63
CA TYR A 38 1.09 2.74 -0.12
C TYR A 38 0.31 2.46 -1.42
N PHE A 39 -1.02 2.55 -1.38
CA PHE A 39 -1.86 2.37 -2.55
C PHE A 39 -1.51 3.41 -3.64
N TRP A 40 -1.52 4.70 -3.29
CA TRP A 40 -1.19 5.75 -4.25
C TRP A 40 0.25 5.72 -4.72
N ALA A 41 1.21 5.44 -3.84
CA ALA A 41 2.63 5.31 -4.21
C ALA A 41 2.82 4.23 -5.29
N THR A 42 2.17 3.08 -5.13
CA THR A 42 2.24 1.98 -6.09
C THR A 42 1.57 2.35 -7.42
N VAL A 43 0.39 2.96 -7.38
CA VAL A 43 -0.34 3.39 -8.59
C VAL A 43 0.48 4.42 -9.38
N ILE A 44 1.01 5.44 -8.72
CA ILE A 44 1.81 6.48 -9.36
C ILE A 44 3.08 5.89 -9.97
N ALA A 45 3.75 4.98 -9.25
CA ALA A 45 4.95 4.33 -9.76
C ALA A 45 4.70 3.55 -11.06
N VAL A 46 3.59 2.81 -11.15
CA VAL A 46 3.23 2.09 -12.38
C VAL A 46 3.00 3.07 -13.54
N ILE A 47 2.31 4.18 -13.30
CA ILE A 47 2.06 5.20 -14.34
C ILE A 47 3.38 5.77 -14.86
N VAL A 48 4.30 6.13 -13.97
CA VAL A 48 5.60 6.69 -14.36
C VAL A 48 6.45 5.67 -15.11
N LEU A 49 6.43 4.40 -14.69
CA LEU A 49 7.11 3.31 -15.41
C LEU A 49 6.59 3.14 -16.83
N VAL A 50 5.28 3.21 -17.04
CA VAL A 50 4.67 3.12 -18.37
C VAL A 50 5.09 4.29 -19.25
N ILE A 51 5.02 5.52 -18.73
CA ILE A 51 5.44 6.73 -19.47
C ILE A 51 6.92 6.64 -19.83
N ALA A 52 7.77 6.28 -18.87
CA ALA A 52 9.19 6.12 -19.10
C ALA A 52 9.49 5.02 -20.13
N GLY A 53 8.76 3.90 -20.07
CA GLY A 53 8.84 2.82 -21.06
C GLY A 53 8.48 3.27 -22.47
N PHE A 54 7.42 4.07 -22.60
CA PHE A 54 7.01 4.62 -23.88
C PHE A 54 8.04 5.60 -24.45
N ILE A 55 8.59 6.49 -23.61
CA ILE A 55 9.66 7.42 -24.02
C ILE A 55 10.89 6.62 -24.46
N TYR A 56 11.29 5.59 -23.70
CA TYR A 56 12.43 4.73 -24.06
C TYR A 56 12.21 4.04 -25.41
N ALA A 57 11.04 3.43 -25.62
CA ALA A 57 10.71 2.72 -26.86
C ALA A 57 10.66 3.65 -28.09
N THR A 58 10.17 4.88 -27.91
CA THR A 58 10.04 5.88 -29.00
C THR A 58 11.27 6.78 -29.17
N SER A 59 12.35 6.53 -28.43
CA SER A 59 13.53 7.40 -28.44
C SER A 59 14.32 7.37 -29.76
N GLN A 60 14.11 6.38 -30.64
CA GLN A 60 14.72 6.29 -31.99
C GLN A 60 16.25 6.52 -32.05
N GLY A 61 16.97 6.28 -30.95
CA GLY A 61 18.42 6.52 -30.87
C GLY A 61 18.84 7.92 -30.42
N ASP A 62 17.92 8.83 -30.10
CA ASP A 62 18.25 10.11 -29.45
C ASP A 62 18.76 9.84 -28.02
N PRO A 63 20.05 10.09 -27.73
CA PRO A 63 20.64 9.80 -26.43
C PRO A 63 19.99 10.60 -25.29
N SER A 64 19.44 11.78 -25.57
CA SER A 64 18.77 12.62 -24.56
C SER A 64 17.49 11.96 -24.05
N LYS A 65 16.64 11.47 -24.97
CA LYS A 65 15.38 10.80 -24.62
C LYS A 65 15.61 9.46 -23.93
N VAL A 66 16.63 8.71 -24.38
CA VAL A 66 17.04 7.47 -23.74
C VAL A 66 17.51 7.73 -22.30
N ALA A 67 18.34 8.75 -22.08
CA ALA A 67 18.82 9.10 -20.75
C ALA A 67 17.66 9.54 -19.84
N GLN A 68 16.75 10.38 -20.34
CA GLN A 68 15.58 10.82 -19.60
C GLN A 68 14.70 9.65 -19.15
N ALA A 69 14.40 8.72 -20.06
CA ALA A 69 13.59 7.55 -19.73
C ALA A 69 14.26 6.66 -18.69
N LYS A 70 15.57 6.41 -18.81
CA LYS A 70 16.33 5.63 -17.84
C LYS A 70 16.34 6.28 -16.46
N ASN A 71 16.55 7.60 -16.39
CA ASN A 71 16.53 8.34 -15.13
C ASN A 71 15.14 8.30 -14.49
N ALA A 72 14.07 8.43 -15.28
CA ALA A 72 12.70 8.32 -14.78
C ALA A 72 12.40 6.92 -14.21
N MET A 73 12.82 5.86 -14.89
CA MET A 73 12.71 4.49 -14.38
C MET A 73 13.50 4.32 -13.07
N LEU A 74 14.74 4.81 -13.04
CA LEU A 74 15.61 4.72 -11.86
C LEU A 74 14.96 5.40 -10.65
N TYR A 75 14.49 6.63 -10.80
CA TYR A 75 13.84 7.37 -9.71
C TYR A 75 12.55 6.69 -9.24
N THR A 76 11.81 6.05 -10.14
CA THR A 76 10.59 5.33 -9.79
C THR A 76 10.90 4.07 -8.99
N VAL A 77 11.92 3.30 -9.40
CA VAL A 77 12.36 2.11 -8.68
C VAL A 77 12.91 2.49 -7.30
N VAL A 78 13.76 3.51 -7.22
CA VAL A 78 14.29 4.00 -5.94
C VAL A 78 13.16 4.47 -5.02
N GLY A 79 12.18 5.21 -5.54
CA GLY A 79 11.02 5.64 -4.78
C GLY A 79 10.21 4.48 -4.19
N LEU A 80 9.95 3.43 -4.98
CA LEU A 80 9.26 2.23 -4.49
C LEU A 80 10.07 1.52 -3.39
N VAL A 81 11.38 1.36 -3.58
CA VAL A 81 12.26 0.74 -2.58
C VAL A 81 12.19 1.49 -1.25
N VAL A 82 12.25 2.82 -1.28
CA VAL A 82 12.17 3.66 -0.06
C VAL A 82 10.84 3.48 0.65
N VAL A 83 9.73 3.45 -0.09
CA VAL A 83 8.39 3.24 0.46
C VAL A 83 8.31 1.91 1.21
N TYR A 84 8.77 0.81 0.60
CA TYR A 84 8.78 -0.51 1.24
C TYR A 84 9.79 -0.64 2.38
N MET A 85 10.93 0.05 2.30
CA MET A 85 11.93 0.07 3.38
C MET A 85 11.49 0.90 4.59
N SER A 86 10.45 1.73 4.50
CA SER A 86 10.07 2.60 5.63
C SER A 86 9.77 1.84 6.92
N ALA A 87 9.24 0.62 6.83
CA ALA A 87 8.99 -0.23 7.99
C ALA A 87 10.29 -0.58 8.76
N ALA A 88 11.39 -0.83 8.04
CA ALA A 88 12.69 -1.08 8.64
C ALA A 88 13.22 0.16 9.36
N ILE A 89 13.00 1.35 8.80
CA ILE A 89 13.41 2.63 9.39
C ILE A 89 12.62 2.89 10.68
N ILE A 90 11.31 2.68 10.68
CA ILE A 90 10.46 2.87 11.88
C ILE A 90 10.90 1.92 13.00
N MET A 91 11.18 0.66 12.65
CA MET A 91 11.66 -0.33 13.62
C MET A 91 13.03 0.04 14.19
N PHE A 92 13.95 0.53 13.35
CA PHE A 92 15.27 0.97 13.79
C PHE A 92 15.19 2.16 14.76
N VAL A 93 14.35 3.15 14.47
CA VAL A 93 14.11 4.29 15.36
C VAL A 93 13.52 3.80 16.69
N ASN A 94 12.46 2.98 16.67
CA ASN A 94 11.88 2.46 17.91
C ASN A 94 12.86 1.59 18.71
N GLY A 95 13.75 0.83 18.06
CA GLY A 95 14.76 0.02 18.75
C GLY A 95 16.01 0.81 19.20
N ALA A 96 16.22 2.02 18.72
CA ALA A 96 17.35 2.88 19.08
C ALA A 96 17.01 3.89 20.20
N PHE A 97 15.73 4.22 20.38
CA PHE A 97 15.26 5.21 21.36
C PHE A 97 14.53 4.59 22.58
N PHE A 98 14.39 3.27 22.63
CA PHE A 98 13.97 2.50 23.80
C PHE A 98 15.03 1.44 24.13
#